data_AF-A0A835S8Z4-F1
#
_entry.id   AF-A0A835S8Z4-F1
#
_cell.length_a   1.000
_cell.length_b   1.000
_cell.length_c   1.000
_cell.angle_alpha   90.00
_cell.angle_beta   90.00
_cell.angle_gamma   90.00
#
_symmetry.space_group_name_H-M   'P 1'
#
loop_
_entity.id
_entity.type
_entity.pdbx_description
1 polymer ?
#
loop_
_entity_poly.entity_id
_entity_poly.type
_entity_poly.pdbx_seq_one_letter_code
_entity_poly.pdbx_strand_id
1 'polypeptide(L)'
;MSSIAPIRNPNPTIQKFFTDGSGVTKSQRCTCFRPREGQEIGFSIRLRRRRRHGLSAVGARSTLELPVEHENQSPPISSSYRCSKIPRPNQVVLEAQARVCTGPELTRPLNEEQALKVLDTILKSARGELKDEEVSKAQLGAFFAAMTIRANAFPEATQWSEGEWHAMKLFWPQLVQALPADIIFLADPEGTIMGLGNSPHYAGEGIVEMRLVGALREVLAGGHLGYEEVQGILKDILPLEDDKPQTVKESLLAAFLIGQRMNRETDRELKAYCLAFDDELGPPPVADLKSLTHYGEPYDGNTRFFKSTLFVAAVRACYGESSLLHGVEWMPPKGGITEGQMLKFMGANVNLPLMLAKNLLEDEDVGFAYVNQKEAHPSL
;
A
#
# COMPACT_ATOMS: atom_id res chain seq x y z
N MET A 1 -40.02 35.78 32.40
CA MET A 1 -39.10 36.23 31.34
C MET A 1 -38.53 35.01 30.64
N SER A 2 -38.87 34.89 29.36
CA SER A 2 -38.14 34.20 28.28
C SER A 2 -37.98 32.67 28.32
N SER A 3 -38.70 32.07 27.37
CA SER A 3 -38.78 30.67 26.94
C SER A 3 -37.68 30.29 25.94
N ILE A 4 -37.34 29.00 25.85
CA ILE A 4 -37.50 28.08 24.68
C ILE A 4 -36.43 26.96 24.71
N ALA A 5 -36.92 25.74 24.49
CA ALA A 5 -36.27 24.42 24.51
C ALA A 5 -35.38 24.11 23.27
N PRO A 6 -34.51 23.08 23.34
CA PRO A 6 -33.61 22.70 22.25
C PRO A 6 -34.28 21.82 21.17
N ILE A 7 -33.93 22.06 19.91
CA ILE A 7 -34.39 21.29 18.74
C ILE A 7 -33.47 20.07 18.53
N ARG A 8 -34.10 18.88 18.51
CA ARG A 8 -33.51 17.58 18.14
C ARG A 8 -33.42 17.46 16.61
N ASN A 9 -32.30 16.93 16.11
CA ASN A 9 -32.12 16.58 14.70
C ASN A 9 -32.50 15.10 14.48
N PRO A 10 -33.39 14.74 13.53
CA PRO A 10 -33.82 13.37 13.31
C PRO A 10 -32.99 12.65 12.22
N ASN A 11 -32.69 11.37 12.48
CA ASN A 11 -32.21 10.38 11.50
C ASN A 11 -33.20 10.22 10.32
N PRO A 12 -32.73 10.02 9.07
CA PRO A 12 -33.57 9.48 8.02
C PRO A 12 -33.38 7.95 7.89
N THR A 13 -34.43 7.22 8.27
CA THR A 13 -34.65 5.80 7.98
C THR A 13 -35.14 5.61 6.54
N ILE A 14 -34.54 4.68 5.81
CA ILE A 14 -34.94 4.26 4.46
C ILE A 14 -36.25 3.44 4.56
N GLN A 15 -37.34 3.95 3.97
CA GLN A 15 -38.59 3.21 3.79
C GLN A 15 -38.82 2.88 2.31
N LYS A 16 -38.97 1.58 2.04
CA LYS A 16 -39.41 1.00 0.77
C LYS A 16 -40.90 1.28 0.58
N PHE A 17 -41.30 1.77 -0.59
CA PHE A 17 -42.70 1.80 -1.01
C PHE A 17 -42.91 0.85 -2.20
N PHE A 18 -43.69 -0.19 -1.96
CA PHE A 18 -44.44 -0.94 -2.98
C PHE A 18 -45.87 -0.39 -2.97
N THR A 19 -46.44 -0.10 -4.15
CA THR A 19 -47.89 -0.21 -4.38
C THR A 19 -48.15 -0.55 -5.84
N ASP A 20 -48.97 -1.59 -6.05
CA ASP A 20 -49.58 -2.03 -7.30
C ASP A 20 -50.75 -1.11 -7.71
N GLY A 21 -51.07 -1.06 -9.00
CA GLY A 21 -52.34 -0.46 -9.46
C GLY A 21 -52.45 -0.17 -10.96
N SER A 22 -52.95 -1.17 -11.70
CA SER A 22 -53.39 -1.22 -13.10
C SER A 22 -54.05 0.02 -13.74
N GLY A 23 -53.80 0.22 -15.05
CA GLY A 23 -54.66 1.05 -15.92
C GLY A 23 -54.12 1.25 -17.35
N VAL A 24 -54.61 0.45 -18.31
CA VAL A 24 -54.25 0.42 -19.73
C VAL A 24 -54.73 1.68 -20.50
N THR A 25 -53.90 2.28 -21.38
CA THR A 25 -54.25 2.52 -22.82
C THR A 25 -53.12 3.16 -23.67
N LYS A 26 -52.78 2.43 -24.74
CA LYS A 26 -52.36 2.81 -26.11
C LYS A 26 -51.16 3.76 -26.37
N SER A 27 -50.16 3.12 -27.00
CA SER A 27 -49.55 3.51 -28.28
C SER A 27 -48.48 4.61 -28.29
N GLN A 28 -47.21 4.21 -28.38
CA GLN A 28 -46.43 4.36 -29.63
C GLN A 28 -45.15 3.50 -29.60
N ARG A 29 -44.71 3.14 -30.81
CA ARG A 29 -43.82 2.02 -31.17
C ARG A 29 -42.38 2.21 -30.69
N CYS A 30 -41.76 1.12 -30.23
CA CYS A 30 -40.31 0.93 -30.34
C CYS A 30 -40.05 -0.53 -30.77
N THR A 31 -39.70 -0.71 -32.04
CA THR A 31 -39.43 -2.02 -32.64
C THR A 31 -37.97 -2.42 -32.41
N CYS A 32 -37.81 -3.57 -31.75
CA CYS A 32 -36.60 -4.37 -31.72
C CYS A 32 -36.20 -4.77 -33.15
N PHE A 33 -34.91 -4.69 -33.50
CA PHE A 33 -34.37 -5.38 -34.68
C PHE A 33 -33.16 -6.23 -34.28
N ARG A 34 -33.32 -7.54 -34.49
CA ARG A 34 -32.29 -8.58 -34.51
C ARG A 34 -31.73 -8.73 -35.95
N PRO A 35 -30.59 -9.43 -36.13
CA PRO A 35 -29.62 -9.15 -37.18
C PRO A 35 -30.00 -9.74 -38.55
N ARG A 36 -29.43 -9.17 -39.62
CA ARG A 36 -29.40 -9.75 -40.97
C ARG A 36 -27.97 -10.11 -41.35
N GLU A 37 -27.83 -11.29 -41.94
CA GLU A 37 -26.61 -11.81 -42.56
C GLU A 37 -26.22 -11.02 -43.83
N GLY A 38 -24.90 -10.86 -44.01
CA GLY A 38 -24.18 -10.96 -45.29
C GLY A 38 -24.35 -9.87 -46.34
N GLN A 39 -23.33 -9.01 -46.49
CA GLN A 39 -22.75 -8.68 -47.81
C GLN A 39 -21.39 -7.99 -47.67
N GLU A 40 -20.34 -8.61 -48.22
CA GLU A 40 -19.04 -7.97 -48.44
C GLU A 40 -19.16 -6.84 -49.46
N ILE A 41 -18.70 -5.65 -49.09
CA ILE A 41 -18.51 -4.53 -50.02
C ILE A 41 -17.07 -4.07 -49.90
N GLY A 42 -16.28 -4.40 -50.92
CA GLY A 42 -14.90 -3.95 -51.05
C GLY A 42 -14.82 -2.44 -51.31
N PHE A 43 -14.04 -1.74 -50.49
CA PHE A 43 -13.67 -0.34 -50.73
C PHE A 43 -12.22 -0.24 -51.19
N SER A 44 -12.04 0.10 -52.47
CA SER A 44 -10.76 0.49 -53.07
C SER A 44 -10.45 1.95 -52.72
N ILE A 45 -9.48 2.20 -51.83
CA ILE A 45 -8.98 3.55 -51.55
C ILE A 45 -7.82 3.87 -52.51
N ARG A 46 -8.06 4.85 -53.42
CA ARG A 46 -7.03 5.46 -54.26
C ARG A 46 -6.17 6.42 -53.42
N LEU A 47 -4.93 6.05 -53.14
CA LEU A 47 -3.93 6.98 -52.58
C LEU A 47 -3.46 7.97 -53.64
N ARG A 48 -3.72 9.27 -53.41
CA ARG A 48 -3.11 10.39 -54.15
C ARG A 48 -1.70 10.62 -53.61
N ARG A 49 -0.69 10.33 -54.43
CA ARG A 49 0.73 10.66 -54.18
C ARG A 49 0.94 12.19 -54.15
N ARG A 50 1.53 12.71 -53.07
CA ARG A 50 2.37 13.92 -53.09
C ARG A 50 3.78 13.58 -52.55
N ARG A 51 4.79 13.80 -53.39
CA ARG A 51 6.24 13.91 -53.08
C ARG A 51 6.48 15.25 -52.35
N ARG A 52 7.48 15.54 -51.49
CA ARG A 52 8.75 15.00 -50.96
C ARG A 52 9.06 15.92 -49.73
N HIS A 53 9.75 15.55 -48.66
CA HIS A 53 11.21 15.43 -48.53
C HIS A 53 11.56 14.63 -47.26
N GLY A 54 12.61 13.81 -47.36
CA GLY A 54 12.91 12.76 -46.40
C GLY A 54 13.79 13.17 -45.22
N LEU A 55 13.72 12.33 -44.20
CA LEU A 55 14.81 11.95 -43.31
C LEU A 55 14.62 10.45 -43.03
N SER A 56 15.73 9.72 -43.10
CA SER A 56 15.81 8.26 -43.11
C SER A 56 15.58 7.69 -41.70
N ALA A 57 14.62 6.77 -41.55
CA ALA A 57 14.61 5.81 -40.45
C ALA A 57 14.59 4.39 -41.05
N VAL A 58 15.70 3.70 -40.84
CA VAL A 58 15.97 2.33 -41.29
C VAL A 58 14.95 1.39 -40.67
N GLY A 59 14.33 0.57 -41.51
CA GLY A 59 13.40 -0.47 -41.07
C GLY A 59 14.12 -1.60 -40.36
N ALA A 60 13.61 -1.98 -39.19
CA ALA A 60 13.78 -3.31 -38.62
C ALA A 60 12.38 -3.85 -38.35
N ARG A 61 11.90 -4.68 -39.28
CA ARG A 61 10.68 -5.48 -39.10
C ARG A 61 11.11 -6.72 -38.32
N SER A 62 11.09 -6.65 -36.99
CA SER A 62 11.28 -7.83 -36.16
C SER A 62 9.92 -8.49 -35.95
N THR A 63 9.78 -9.69 -36.51
CA THR A 63 8.74 -10.64 -36.15
C THR A 63 9.00 -11.02 -34.69
N LEU A 64 8.24 -10.46 -33.76
CA LEU A 64 8.26 -10.88 -32.35
C LEU A 64 7.56 -12.25 -32.28
N GLU A 65 8.34 -13.32 -32.30
CA GLU A 65 7.87 -14.63 -31.83
C GLU A 65 7.72 -14.55 -30.30
N LEU A 66 6.47 -14.59 -29.84
CA LEU A 66 6.11 -14.66 -28.43
C LEU A 66 6.35 -16.10 -27.93
N PRO A 67 7.09 -16.32 -26.83
CA PRO A 67 7.07 -17.61 -26.15
C PRO A 67 5.72 -17.74 -25.44
N VAL A 68 4.83 -18.55 -26.00
CA VAL A 68 3.60 -18.98 -25.33
C VAL A 68 3.97 -20.14 -24.41
N GLU A 69 4.37 -19.84 -23.19
CA GLU A 69 4.35 -20.84 -22.11
C GLU A 69 2.94 -20.88 -21.51
N HIS A 70 2.24 -21.97 -21.80
CA HIS A 70 0.96 -22.29 -21.18
C HIS A 70 1.19 -22.82 -19.75
N GLU A 71 1.03 -21.94 -18.76
CA GLU A 71 0.50 -22.30 -17.45
C GLU A 71 -0.83 -21.54 -17.25
N ASN A 72 -1.96 -22.25 -17.33
CA ASN A 72 -3.32 -21.71 -17.30
C ASN A 72 -3.76 -21.26 -15.89
N GLN A 73 -2.93 -20.49 -15.20
CA GLN A 73 -3.29 -19.63 -14.07
C GLN A 73 -2.12 -18.71 -13.78
N SER A 74 -2.26 -17.41 -14.08
CA SER A 74 -1.30 -16.42 -13.60
C SER A 74 -1.23 -16.53 -12.07
N PRO A 75 -0.05 -16.67 -11.47
CA PRO A 75 0.06 -16.76 -10.01
C PRO A 75 -0.60 -15.54 -9.36
N PRO A 76 -1.22 -15.68 -8.18
CA PRO A 76 -1.94 -14.57 -7.53
C PRO A 76 -1.01 -13.40 -7.18
N ILE A 77 0.30 -13.65 -7.13
CA ILE A 77 1.37 -12.69 -6.85
C ILE A 77 2.41 -12.81 -7.97
N SER A 78 2.78 -11.68 -8.58
CA SER A 78 3.91 -11.62 -9.51
C SER A 78 5.19 -11.29 -8.74
N SER A 79 6.06 -12.29 -8.57
CA SER A 79 7.36 -12.09 -7.92
C SER A 79 8.47 -11.70 -8.92
N SER A 80 8.19 -11.65 -10.21
CA SER A 80 9.20 -11.37 -11.26
C SER A 80 9.77 -9.96 -11.18
N TYR A 81 9.00 -9.01 -10.62
CA TYR A 81 9.42 -7.62 -10.41
C TYR A 81 9.90 -7.33 -8.98
N ARG A 82 9.93 -8.35 -8.10
CA ARG A 82 10.50 -8.20 -6.76
C ARG A 82 12.02 -8.04 -6.89
N CYS A 83 12.56 -6.99 -6.27
CA CYS A 83 13.99 -6.78 -6.18
C CYS A 83 14.66 -7.97 -5.45
N SER A 84 15.65 -8.60 -6.10
CA SER A 84 16.39 -9.74 -5.54
C SER A 84 17.25 -9.36 -4.32
N LYS A 85 17.55 -8.08 -4.15
CA LYS A 85 18.28 -7.56 -2.98
C LYS A 85 17.45 -7.57 -1.70
N ILE A 86 16.11 -7.61 -1.79
CA ILE A 86 15.22 -7.58 -0.63
C ILE A 86 15.07 -9.00 -0.07
N PRO A 87 15.58 -9.29 1.14
CA PRO A 87 15.52 -10.62 1.74
C PRO A 87 14.09 -11.13 1.85
N ARG A 88 13.90 -12.45 1.67
CA ARG A 88 12.59 -13.07 1.88
C ARG A 88 12.26 -13.04 3.37
N PRO A 89 11.05 -12.59 3.75
CA PRO A 89 10.62 -12.66 5.15
C PRO A 89 10.48 -14.13 5.56
N ASN A 90 10.68 -14.41 6.85
CA ASN A 90 10.33 -15.71 7.42
C ASN A 90 8.84 -15.96 7.23
N GLN A 91 8.49 -17.07 6.57
CA GLN A 91 7.13 -17.35 6.13
C GLN A 91 6.17 -17.62 7.30
N VAL A 92 6.65 -18.29 8.35
CA VAL A 92 5.83 -18.59 9.55
C VAL A 92 5.41 -17.30 10.24
N VAL A 93 6.34 -16.37 10.42
CA VAL A 93 6.05 -15.07 11.03
C VAL A 93 5.22 -14.20 10.09
N LEU A 94 5.47 -14.23 8.78
CA LEU A 94 4.66 -13.48 7.81
C LEU A 94 3.18 -13.91 7.83
N GLU A 95 2.91 -15.21 7.90
CA GLU A 95 1.55 -15.74 7.99
C GLU A 95 0.85 -15.32 9.30
N ALA A 96 1.60 -15.26 10.40
CA ALA A 96 1.09 -14.74 11.66
C ALA A 96 0.77 -13.24 11.57
N GLN A 97 1.68 -12.44 11.01
CA GLN A 97 1.48 -11.01 10.80
C GLN A 97 0.25 -10.72 9.93
N ALA A 98 0.01 -11.50 8.88
CA ALA A 98 -1.20 -11.38 8.04
C ALA A 98 -2.52 -11.63 8.80
N ARG A 99 -2.46 -12.17 10.02
CA ARG A 99 -3.61 -12.38 10.90
C ARG A 99 -3.70 -11.36 12.03
N VAL A 100 -2.58 -10.98 12.63
CA VAL A 100 -2.55 -10.16 13.86
C VAL A 100 -2.19 -8.69 13.64
N CYS A 101 -1.45 -8.37 12.56
CA CYS A 101 -1.06 -7.01 12.23
C CYS A 101 -2.16 -6.29 11.42
N THR A 102 -3.40 -6.35 11.90
CA THR A 102 -4.55 -5.71 11.26
C THR A 102 -5.33 -4.87 12.27
N GLY A 103 -6.26 -4.04 11.79
CA GLY A 103 -7.03 -3.13 12.65
C GLY A 103 -7.93 -3.85 13.68
N PRO A 104 -8.52 -3.10 14.62
CA PRO A 104 -9.23 -3.61 15.78
C PRO A 104 -10.41 -4.54 15.47
N GLU A 105 -10.99 -4.42 14.27
CA GLU A 105 -12.16 -5.19 13.84
C GLU A 105 -11.81 -6.41 12.95
N LEU A 106 -10.60 -6.44 12.37
CA LEU A 106 -10.21 -7.42 11.35
C LEU A 106 -9.20 -8.46 11.85
N THR A 107 -8.61 -8.20 13.01
CA THR A 107 -7.61 -9.07 13.61
C THR A 107 -8.18 -10.43 13.95
N ARG A 108 -7.41 -11.46 13.60
CA ARG A 108 -7.74 -12.87 13.83
C ARG A 108 -6.69 -13.46 14.76
N PRO A 109 -7.01 -13.62 16.06
CA PRO A 109 -6.10 -14.23 17.02
C PRO A 109 -5.54 -15.56 16.52
N LEU A 110 -4.29 -15.84 16.88
CA LEU A 110 -3.68 -17.14 16.63
C LEU A 110 -4.30 -18.18 17.57
N ASN A 111 -4.44 -19.42 17.10
CA ASN A 111 -4.69 -20.53 18.02
C ASN A 111 -3.38 -20.94 18.72
N GLU A 112 -3.47 -21.83 19.70
CA GLU A 112 -2.31 -22.24 20.51
C GLU A 112 -1.17 -22.84 19.66
N GLU A 113 -1.47 -23.78 18.75
CA GLU A 113 -0.47 -24.40 17.89
C GLU A 113 0.26 -23.37 17.01
N GLN A 114 -0.49 -22.42 16.44
CA GLN A 114 0.05 -21.32 15.65
C GLN A 114 0.95 -20.41 16.50
N ALA A 115 0.49 -20.03 17.69
CA ALA A 115 1.26 -19.17 18.60
C ALA A 115 2.56 -19.85 19.05
N LEU A 116 2.50 -21.12 19.46
CA LEU A 116 3.68 -21.91 19.83
C LEU A 116 4.68 -22.00 18.68
N LYS A 117 4.21 -22.29 17.47
CA LYS A 117 5.08 -22.38 16.27
C LYS A 117 5.77 -21.05 15.96
N VAL A 118 5.05 -19.94 16.06
CA VAL A 118 5.60 -18.60 15.79
C VAL A 118 6.65 -18.22 16.83
N LEU A 119 6.35 -18.38 18.12
CA LEU A 119 7.28 -18.03 19.20
C LEU A 119 8.52 -18.94 19.22
N ASP A 120 8.37 -20.23 18.92
CA ASP A 120 9.48 -21.17 18.73
C ASP A 120 10.38 -20.74 17.56
N THR A 121 9.79 -20.36 16.43
CA THR A 121 10.53 -19.86 15.26
C THR A 121 11.30 -18.58 15.61
N ILE A 122 10.67 -17.64 16.32
CA ILE A 122 11.33 -16.41 16.79
C ILE A 122 12.49 -16.73 17.73
N LEU A 123 12.30 -17.64 18.69
CA LEU A 123 13.34 -18.02 19.65
C LEU A 123 14.55 -18.69 18.96
N LYS A 124 14.29 -19.64 18.04
CA LYS A 124 15.32 -20.28 17.23
C LYS A 124 16.09 -19.27 16.39
N SER A 125 15.38 -18.33 15.77
CA SER A 125 16.01 -17.23 15.03
C SER A 125 16.89 -16.37 15.93
N ALA A 126 16.42 -16.01 17.13
CA ALA A 126 17.18 -15.19 18.07
C ALA A 126 18.46 -15.89 18.57
N ARG A 127 18.46 -17.23 18.63
CA ARG A 127 19.62 -18.05 18.99
C ARG A 127 20.56 -18.36 17.81
N GLY A 128 20.25 -17.90 16.60
CA GLY A 128 21.03 -18.20 15.40
C GLY A 128 20.93 -19.67 14.95
N GLU A 129 19.83 -20.35 15.31
CA GLU A 129 19.60 -21.76 14.96
C GLU A 129 18.98 -21.91 13.55
N LEU A 130 18.52 -20.82 12.93
CA LEU A 130 17.98 -20.79 11.57
C LEU A 130 19.08 -20.34 10.59
N LYS A 131 19.15 -20.97 9.42
CA LYS A 131 20.18 -20.66 8.40
C LYS A 131 19.73 -19.59 7.42
N ASP A 132 18.66 -19.86 6.68
CA ASP A 132 18.20 -19.03 5.56
C ASP A 132 16.79 -18.44 5.78
N GLU A 133 16.21 -18.66 6.96
CA GLU A 133 14.85 -18.25 7.33
C GLU A 133 14.85 -17.43 8.62
N GLU A 134 15.89 -16.64 8.88
CA GLU A 134 15.91 -15.76 10.05
C GLU A 134 14.74 -14.77 10.02
N VAL A 135 14.15 -14.54 11.19
CA VAL A 135 13.10 -13.55 11.38
C VAL A 135 13.76 -12.17 11.43
N SER A 136 13.44 -11.31 10.47
CA SER A 136 14.06 -9.98 10.40
C SER A 136 13.66 -9.09 11.58
N LYS A 137 14.47 -8.08 11.88
CA LYS A 137 14.16 -7.09 12.94
C LYS A 137 12.84 -6.36 12.66
N ALA A 138 12.57 -6.03 11.39
CA ALA A 138 11.29 -5.48 10.98
C ALA A 138 10.11 -6.45 11.25
N GLN A 139 10.29 -7.76 11.00
CA GLN A 139 9.25 -8.75 11.33
C GLN A 139 8.98 -8.83 12.82
N LEU A 140 10.03 -8.87 13.64
CA LEU A 140 9.90 -8.88 15.11
C LEU A 140 9.20 -7.62 15.61
N GLY A 141 9.64 -6.45 15.14
CA GLY A 141 9.07 -5.17 15.54
C GLY A 141 7.58 -5.08 15.22
N ALA A 142 7.20 -5.43 13.99
CA ALA A 142 5.79 -5.39 13.60
C ALA A 142 4.93 -6.44 14.31
N PHE A 143 5.46 -7.66 14.53
CA PHE A 143 4.74 -8.71 15.24
C PHE A 143 4.48 -8.33 16.70
N PHE A 144 5.52 -7.92 17.44
CA PHE A 144 5.38 -7.60 18.86
C PHE A 144 4.58 -6.31 19.09
N ALA A 145 4.72 -5.29 18.22
CA ALA A 145 3.84 -4.12 18.29
C ALA A 145 2.36 -4.51 18.17
N ALA A 146 2.05 -5.40 17.21
CA ALA A 146 0.70 -5.91 17.04
C ALA A 146 0.20 -6.68 18.26
N MET A 147 1.03 -7.55 18.83
CA MET A 147 0.69 -8.28 20.06
C MET A 147 0.40 -7.30 21.21
N THR A 148 1.26 -6.31 21.44
CA THR A 148 1.12 -5.33 22.52
C THR A 148 -0.14 -4.47 22.38
N ILE A 149 -0.37 -3.89 21.20
CA ILE A 149 -1.57 -3.06 20.94
C ILE A 149 -2.84 -3.88 21.16
N ARG A 150 -2.86 -5.13 20.67
CA ARG A 150 -4.00 -6.03 20.85
C ARG A 150 -4.27 -6.32 22.32
N ALA A 151 -3.24 -6.53 23.13
CA ALA A 151 -3.40 -6.78 24.55
C ALA A 151 -3.94 -5.56 25.30
N ASN A 152 -3.49 -4.36 24.92
CA ASN A 152 -3.78 -3.14 25.66
C ASN A 152 -5.09 -2.44 25.26
N ALA A 153 -5.39 -2.39 23.96
CA ALA A 153 -6.36 -1.43 23.42
C ALA A 153 -7.49 -2.04 22.59
N PHE A 154 -7.30 -3.24 22.04
CA PHE A 154 -8.30 -3.82 21.14
C PHE A 154 -9.51 -4.39 21.90
N PRO A 155 -10.69 -4.49 21.26
CA PRO A 155 -11.85 -5.17 21.82
C PRO A 155 -11.59 -6.65 22.11
N GLU A 156 -12.23 -7.23 23.14
CA GLU A 156 -12.04 -8.61 23.62
C GLU A 156 -11.97 -9.66 22.50
N ALA A 157 -12.82 -9.55 21.48
CA ALA A 157 -12.86 -10.49 20.35
C ALA A 157 -11.57 -10.53 19.50
N THR A 158 -10.76 -9.48 19.53
CA THR A 158 -9.52 -9.34 18.77
C THR A 158 -8.28 -9.16 19.64
N GLN A 159 -8.43 -9.21 20.97
CA GLN A 159 -7.35 -9.36 21.94
C GLN A 159 -6.70 -10.75 21.83
N TRP A 160 -5.75 -11.04 22.71
CA TRP A 160 -5.07 -12.33 22.73
C TRP A 160 -6.04 -13.48 23.01
N SER A 161 -5.90 -14.56 22.27
CA SER A 161 -6.57 -15.81 22.58
C SER A 161 -5.95 -16.47 23.81
N GLU A 162 -6.67 -17.38 24.46
CA GLU A 162 -6.13 -18.25 25.51
C GLU A 162 -4.88 -19.01 25.06
N GLY A 163 -4.83 -19.41 23.79
CA GLY A 163 -3.67 -20.08 23.21
C GLY A 163 -2.46 -19.16 23.06
N GLU A 164 -2.67 -17.90 22.69
CA GLU A 164 -1.61 -16.88 22.64
C GLU A 164 -1.08 -16.58 24.05
N TRP A 165 -1.97 -16.45 25.05
CA TRP A 165 -1.58 -16.29 26.46
C TRP A 165 -0.73 -17.46 26.96
N HIS A 166 -1.16 -18.69 26.71
CA HIS A 166 -0.43 -19.87 27.13
C HIS A 166 0.95 -19.95 26.44
N ALA A 167 1.00 -19.79 25.12
CA ALA A 167 2.26 -19.83 24.37
C ALA A 167 3.21 -18.73 24.87
N MET A 168 2.71 -17.52 25.08
CA MET A 168 3.54 -16.43 25.57
C MET A 168 4.11 -16.71 26.96
N LYS A 169 3.29 -17.20 27.90
CA LYS A 169 3.75 -17.58 29.24
C LYS A 169 4.87 -18.64 29.22
N LEU A 170 4.80 -19.57 28.28
CA LEU A 170 5.81 -20.63 28.11
C LEU A 170 7.13 -20.10 27.54
N PHE A 171 7.05 -19.23 26.53
CA PHE A 171 8.23 -18.77 25.79
C PHE A 171 8.87 -17.50 26.37
N TRP A 172 8.11 -16.64 27.04
CA TRP A 172 8.57 -15.32 27.49
C TRP A 172 9.87 -15.34 28.31
N PRO A 173 10.09 -16.25 29.29
CA PRO A 173 11.35 -16.29 30.03
C PRO A 173 12.59 -16.53 29.15
N GLN A 174 12.42 -17.29 28.06
CA GLN A 174 13.50 -17.57 27.11
C GLN A 174 13.66 -16.45 26.09
N LEU A 175 12.55 -15.82 25.67
CA LEU A 175 12.55 -14.69 24.74
C LEU A 175 13.25 -13.47 25.36
N VAL A 176 12.97 -13.15 26.63
CA VAL A 176 13.62 -12.04 27.37
C VAL A 176 15.14 -12.21 27.45
N GLN A 177 15.63 -13.44 27.49
CA GLN A 177 17.07 -13.72 27.54
C GLN A 177 17.74 -13.66 26.15
N ALA A 178 16.98 -13.91 25.08
CA ALA A 178 17.52 -14.06 23.73
C ALA A 178 17.32 -12.83 22.83
N LEU A 179 16.24 -12.08 23.02
CA LEU A 179 15.89 -10.93 22.19
C LEU A 179 16.56 -9.64 22.67
N PRO A 180 16.86 -8.69 21.75
CA PRO A 180 17.46 -7.42 22.11
C PRO A 180 16.44 -6.49 22.82
N ALA A 181 16.96 -5.51 23.56
CA ALA A 181 16.18 -4.67 24.47
C ALA A 181 15.04 -3.88 23.78
N ASP A 182 15.25 -3.45 22.53
CA ASP A 182 14.24 -2.77 21.72
C ASP A 182 13.05 -3.69 21.43
N ILE A 183 13.27 -4.98 21.14
CA ILE A 183 12.19 -5.93 20.90
C ILE A 183 11.45 -6.25 22.21
N ILE A 184 12.17 -6.38 23.33
CA ILE A 184 11.55 -6.59 24.64
C ILE A 184 10.67 -5.40 25.01
N PHE A 185 11.12 -4.18 24.75
CA PHE A 185 10.31 -2.97 24.90
C PHE A 185 9.05 -3.01 24.04
N LEU A 186 9.15 -3.38 22.76
CA LEU A 186 7.98 -3.44 21.88
C LEU A 186 6.96 -4.51 22.31
N ALA A 187 7.41 -5.59 22.94
CA ALA A 187 6.59 -6.72 23.38
C ALA A 187 5.91 -6.51 24.74
N ASP A 188 6.50 -5.71 25.64
CA ASP A 188 5.93 -5.40 26.95
C ASP A 188 6.46 -4.04 27.45
N PRO A 189 6.00 -2.91 26.89
CA PRO A 189 6.62 -1.59 27.11
C PRO A 189 6.58 -1.11 28.57
N GLU A 190 5.58 -1.58 29.32
CA GLU A 190 5.36 -1.23 30.73
C GLU A 190 5.71 -2.38 31.69
N GLY A 191 6.02 -3.58 31.19
CA GLY A 191 6.31 -4.77 32.02
C GLY A 191 5.07 -5.37 32.70
N THR A 192 3.87 -4.95 32.28
CA THR A 192 2.59 -5.27 32.92
C THR A 192 1.90 -6.45 32.27
N ILE A 193 2.11 -6.68 30.97
CA ILE A 193 1.42 -7.74 30.21
C ILE A 193 1.90 -9.11 30.68
N MET A 194 3.20 -9.23 30.98
CA MET A 194 3.84 -10.52 31.31
C MET A 194 4.07 -10.71 32.82
N GLY A 195 3.63 -9.77 33.66
CA GLY A 195 3.62 -9.89 35.12
C GLY A 195 5.00 -9.92 35.82
N LEU A 196 6.08 -9.52 35.14
CA LEU A 196 7.44 -9.57 35.66
C LEU A 196 7.90 -8.31 36.42
N GLY A 197 7.06 -7.28 36.53
CA GLY A 197 7.20 -6.18 37.50
C GLY A 197 8.39 -5.23 37.31
N ASN A 198 9.26 -5.49 36.32
CA ASN A 198 10.32 -4.58 35.90
C ASN A 198 9.97 -4.07 34.51
N SER A 199 9.50 -2.83 34.42
CA SER A 199 9.28 -2.16 33.13
C SER A 199 10.62 -2.09 32.38
N PRO A 200 10.69 -2.49 31.10
CA PRO A 200 11.91 -2.30 30.33
C PRO A 200 12.20 -0.80 30.22
N HIS A 201 13.25 -0.34 30.90
CA HIS A 201 13.78 1.02 30.81
C HIS A 201 14.49 1.25 29.47
N TYR A 202 13.83 0.91 28.37
CA TYR A 202 14.30 1.23 27.04
C TYR A 202 13.92 2.67 26.71
N ALA A 203 14.95 3.49 26.48
CA ALA A 203 14.81 4.89 26.09
C ALA A 203 15.24 5.15 24.64
N GLY A 204 15.75 4.15 23.92
CA GLY A 204 16.35 4.35 22.59
C GLY A 204 17.81 4.84 22.65
N GLU A 205 18.53 4.67 21.54
CA GLU A 205 19.92 5.11 21.37
C GLU A 205 19.98 6.42 20.57
N GLY A 206 20.29 7.52 21.26
CA GLY A 206 20.39 8.85 20.64
C GLY A 206 19.04 9.59 20.51
N ILE A 207 19.10 10.85 20.08
CA ILE A 207 17.96 11.78 20.14
C ILE A 207 16.78 11.31 19.27
N VAL A 208 17.08 10.75 18.09
CA VAL A 208 16.04 10.31 17.13
C VAL A 208 15.30 9.08 17.65
N GLU A 209 16.02 8.04 18.09
CA GLU A 209 15.37 6.87 18.69
C GLU A 209 14.63 7.22 19.98
N MET A 210 15.17 8.12 20.82
CA MET A 210 14.46 8.57 22.02
C MET A 210 13.11 9.18 21.71
N ARG A 211 13.02 10.00 20.66
CA ARG A 211 11.75 10.57 20.18
C ARG A 211 10.82 9.48 19.66
N LEU A 212 11.33 8.57 18.84
CA LEU A 212 10.55 7.45 18.29
C LEU A 212 10.03 6.52 19.39
N VAL A 213 10.83 6.20 20.40
CA VAL A 213 10.43 5.39 21.56
C VAL A 213 9.35 6.08 22.38
N GLY A 214 9.46 7.41 22.56
CA GLY A 214 8.40 8.20 23.19
C GLY A 214 7.07 8.07 22.47
N ALA A 215 7.07 8.27 21.14
CA ALA A 215 5.89 8.11 20.31
C ALA A 215 5.36 6.67 20.29
N LEU A 216 6.25 5.68 20.27
CA LEU A 216 5.89 4.26 20.33
C LEU A 216 5.15 3.90 21.61
N ARG A 217 5.44 4.53 22.76
CA ARG A 217 4.67 4.25 23.99
C ARG A 217 3.19 4.62 23.83
N GLU A 218 2.91 5.76 23.22
CA GLU A 218 1.54 6.19 22.91
C GLU A 218 0.88 5.26 21.88
N VAL A 219 1.58 4.96 20.78
CA VAL A 219 1.08 4.08 19.72
C VAL A 219 0.80 2.66 20.24
N LEU A 220 1.69 2.08 21.04
CA LEU A 220 1.55 0.75 21.62
C LEU A 220 0.43 0.67 22.68
N ALA A 221 0.04 1.81 23.26
CA ALA A 221 -1.13 1.94 24.12
C ALA A 221 -2.45 2.10 23.33
N GLY A 222 -2.41 2.05 21.99
CA GLY A 222 -3.58 2.28 21.14
C GLY A 222 -3.89 3.76 20.89
N GLY A 223 -2.97 4.66 21.26
CA GLY A 223 -3.12 6.10 21.11
C GLY A 223 -2.78 6.63 19.71
N HIS A 224 -2.95 7.94 19.55
CA HIS A 224 -2.71 8.69 18.31
C HIS A 224 -1.79 9.87 18.58
N LEU A 225 -0.98 10.21 17.58
CA LEU A 225 0.04 11.24 17.68
C LEU A 225 -0.42 12.58 17.07
N GLY A 226 0.28 13.65 17.42
CA GLY A 226 0.10 14.97 16.81
C GLY A 226 0.64 15.05 15.38
N TYR A 227 0.14 16.00 14.59
CA TYR A 227 0.62 16.26 13.22
C TYR A 227 2.12 16.58 13.20
N GLU A 228 2.56 17.52 14.04
CA GLU A 228 3.97 17.96 14.10
C GLU A 228 4.90 16.84 14.59
N GLU A 229 4.39 15.99 15.48
CA GLU A 229 5.13 14.85 16.03
C GLU A 229 5.37 13.78 14.96
N VAL A 230 4.32 13.34 14.25
CA VAL A 230 4.47 12.40 13.14
C VAL A 230 5.36 12.99 12.05
N GLN A 231 5.12 14.25 11.65
CA GLN A 231 5.92 14.89 10.60
C GLN A 231 7.40 14.98 10.99
N GLY A 232 7.70 15.36 12.24
CA GLY A 232 9.07 15.44 12.75
C GLY A 232 9.74 14.07 12.83
N ILE A 233 9.02 13.03 13.25
CA ILE A 233 9.53 11.65 13.30
C ILE A 233 9.83 11.16 11.88
N LEU A 234 8.92 11.34 10.92
CA LEU A 234 9.13 10.92 9.52
C LEU A 234 10.36 11.60 8.90
N LYS A 235 10.55 12.89 9.14
CA LYS A 235 11.71 13.65 8.65
C LYS A 235 13.04 13.23 9.29
N ASP A 236 13.01 12.74 10.52
CA ASP A 236 14.21 12.27 11.21
C ASP A 236 14.61 10.84 10.82
N ILE A 237 13.64 9.99 10.46
CA ILE A 237 13.88 8.57 10.16
C ILE A 237 14.01 8.26 8.66
N LEU A 238 13.50 9.12 7.77
CA LEU A 238 13.57 8.96 6.31
C LEU A 238 14.40 10.10 5.69
N PRO A 239 15.19 9.85 4.62
CA PRO A 239 15.25 8.63 3.81
C PRO A 239 15.97 7.44 4.46
N LEU A 240 15.54 6.23 4.10
CA LEU A 240 16.29 5.00 4.39
C LEU A 240 17.36 4.82 3.30
N GLU A 241 18.62 5.04 3.64
CA GLU A 241 19.72 4.82 2.70
C GLU A 241 20.27 3.40 2.83
N ASP A 242 20.29 2.64 1.73
CA ASP A 242 20.82 1.26 1.69
C ASP A 242 22.31 1.19 2.09
N ASP A 243 23.07 2.28 1.85
CA ASP A 243 24.53 2.33 2.01
C ASP A 243 24.98 2.95 3.35
N LYS A 244 24.06 3.40 4.21
CA LYS A 244 24.38 4.01 5.51
C LYS A 244 23.76 3.24 6.67
N PRO A 245 24.41 3.22 7.85
CA PRO A 245 23.77 2.71 9.04
C PRO A 245 22.48 3.49 9.28
N GLN A 246 21.37 2.76 9.41
CA GLN A 246 20.06 3.33 9.64
C GLN A 246 20.08 4.22 10.89
N THR A 247 19.43 5.39 10.81
CA THR A 247 19.33 6.34 11.93
C THR A 247 18.59 5.74 13.12
N VAL A 248 17.72 4.77 12.87
CA VAL A 248 16.92 4.06 13.87
C VAL A 248 16.92 2.56 13.60
N LYS A 249 16.77 1.75 14.64
CA LYS A 249 16.57 0.30 14.50
C LYS A 249 15.32 0.00 13.66
N GLU A 250 15.47 -0.93 12.71
CA GLU A 250 14.38 -1.39 11.83
C GLU A 250 13.16 -1.92 12.60
N SER A 251 13.38 -2.52 13.77
CA SER A 251 12.32 -3.01 14.65
C SER A 251 11.42 -1.89 15.15
N LEU A 252 12.00 -0.77 15.60
CA LEU A 252 11.25 0.39 16.08
C LEU A 252 10.49 1.06 14.94
N LEU A 253 11.13 1.21 13.77
CA LEU A 253 10.48 1.76 12.58
C LEU A 253 9.30 0.90 12.13
N ALA A 254 9.49 -0.41 12.02
CA ALA A 254 8.43 -1.33 11.61
C ALA A 254 7.28 -1.36 12.63
N ALA A 255 7.59 -1.31 13.93
CA ALA A 255 6.60 -1.21 15.00
C ALA A 255 5.78 0.08 14.91
N PHE A 256 6.43 1.21 14.63
CA PHE A 256 5.78 2.51 14.51
C PHE A 256 4.80 2.53 13.34
N LEU A 257 5.26 2.13 12.14
CA LEU A 257 4.44 2.10 10.93
C LEU A 257 3.26 1.12 11.07
N ILE A 258 3.48 -0.09 11.60
CA ILE A 258 2.37 -1.04 11.77
C ILE A 258 1.42 -0.60 12.88
N GLY A 259 1.95 -0.01 13.95
CA GLY A 259 1.17 0.38 15.12
C GLY A 259 0.19 1.50 14.77
N GLN A 260 0.66 2.54 14.07
CA GLN A 260 -0.22 3.60 13.57
C GLN A 260 -1.32 3.05 12.65
N ARG A 261 -0.96 2.15 11.72
CA ARG A 261 -1.92 1.47 10.84
C ARG A 261 -2.96 0.66 11.62
N MET A 262 -2.52 -0.05 12.66
CA MET A 262 -3.40 -0.85 13.50
C MET A 262 -4.36 0.02 14.31
N ASN A 263 -3.90 1.18 14.78
CA ASN A 263 -4.73 2.14 15.51
C ASN A 263 -5.70 2.92 14.61
N ARG A 264 -5.55 2.82 13.28
CA ARG A 264 -6.29 3.58 12.25
C ARG A 264 -5.92 5.06 12.32
N GLU A 265 -4.89 5.43 11.56
CA GLU A 265 -4.36 6.80 11.52
C GLU A 265 -5.48 7.84 11.41
N THR A 266 -5.40 8.86 12.26
CA THR A 266 -6.33 10.00 12.19
C THR A 266 -6.05 10.85 10.96
N ASP A 267 -7.00 11.71 10.57
CA ASP A 267 -6.81 12.69 9.48
C ASP A 267 -5.56 13.57 9.71
N ARG A 268 -5.19 13.85 10.96
CA ARG A 268 -4.00 14.64 11.31
C ARG A 268 -2.72 13.86 11.09
N GLU A 269 -2.67 12.60 11.51
CA GLU A 269 -1.53 11.71 11.28
C GLU A 269 -1.36 11.45 9.77
N LEU A 270 -2.46 11.17 9.05
CA LEU A 270 -2.44 10.99 7.60
C LEU A 270 -1.94 12.25 6.88
N LYS A 271 -2.39 13.43 7.29
CA LYS A 271 -1.87 14.70 6.75
C LYS A 271 -0.36 14.83 6.99
N ALA A 272 0.16 14.39 8.12
CA ALA A 272 1.59 14.43 8.39
C ALA A 272 2.39 13.54 7.43
N TYR A 273 1.88 12.34 7.11
CA TYR A 273 2.47 11.48 6.09
C TYR A 273 2.49 12.14 4.71
N CYS A 274 1.38 12.76 4.29
CA CYS A 274 1.31 13.43 3.00
C CYS A 274 2.32 14.59 2.89
N LEU A 275 2.46 15.39 3.95
CA LEU A 275 3.25 16.63 3.91
C LEU A 275 4.68 16.47 4.44
N ALA A 276 5.12 15.26 4.81
CA ALA A 276 6.45 15.06 5.37
C ALA A 276 7.56 15.36 4.36
N PHE A 277 7.35 15.03 3.08
CA PHE A 277 8.35 15.11 2.02
C PHE A 277 7.96 16.05 0.87
N ASP A 278 6.91 16.86 1.03
CA ASP A 278 6.44 17.80 0.00
C ASP A 278 7.50 18.84 -0.39
N ASP A 279 8.38 19.21 0.55
CA ASP A 279 9.43 20.21 0.32
C ASP A 279 10.72 19.61 -0.28
N GLU A 280 10.82 18.28 -0.46
CA GLU A 280 12.06 17.59 -0.84
C GLU A 280 12.61 18.07 -2.19
N LEU A 281 11.74 18.15 -3.20
CA LEU A 281 12.11 18.53 -4.58
C LEU A 281 11.84 20.01 -4.88
N GLY A 282 11.37 20.77 -3.89
CA GLY A 282 10.85 22.13 -4.09
C GLY A 282 9.52 22.14 -4.86
N PRO A 283 9.10 23.31 -5.39
CA PRO A 283 7.81 23.43 -6.05
C PRO A 283 7.76 22.56 -7.32
N PRO A 284 6.69 21.75 -7.50
CA PRO A 284 6.57 20.89 -8.66
C PRO A 284 6.41 21.72 -9.94
N PRO A 285 6.80 21.18 -11.12
CA PRO A 285 6.57 21.83 -12.39
C PRO A 285 5.08 22.11 -12.62
N VAL A 286 4.76 23.31 -13.11
CA VAL A 286 3.39 23.72 -13.44
C VAL A 286 3.15 23.47 -14.92
N ALA A 287 2.22 22.58 -15.26
CA ALA A 287 1.81 22.31 -16.63
C ALA A 287 0.77 23.35 -17.11
N ASP A 288 0.92 23.87 -18.34
CA ASP A 288 -0.01 24.80 -18.98
C ASP A 288 -1.17 24.02 -19.62
N LEU A 289 -2.09 23.59 -18.75
CA LEU A 289 -3.24 22.77 -19.13
C LEU A 289 -4.54 23.35 -18.58
N LYS A 290 -5.62 23.22 -19.35
CA LYS A 290 -6.96 23.59 -18.89
C LYS A 290 -7.45 22.71 -17.73
N SER A 291 -7.10 21.43 -17.78
CA SER A 291 -7.62 20.38 -16.91
C SER A 291 -6.58 19.26 -16.81
N LEU A 292 -6.37 18.72 -15.61
CA LEU A 292 -5.50 17.56 -15.37
C LEU A 292 -6.26 16.55 -14.52
N THR A 293 -6.38 15.32 -15.01
CA THR A 293 -6.93 14.21 -14.21
C THR A 293 -5.81 13.37 -13.63
N HIS A 294 -5.87 13.15 -12.32
CA HIS A 294 -4.89 12.37 -11.59
C HIS A 294 -5.44 10.97 -11.26
N TYR A 295 -4.69 9.91 -11.61
CA TYR A 295 -5.05 8.53 -11.31
C TYR A 295 -4.14 7.95 -10.21
N GLY A 296 -4.69 7.82 -9.01
CA GLY A 296 -4.06 7.15 -7.87
C GLY A 296 -4.54 5.71 -7.71
N GLU A 297 -3.97 4.81 -8.51
CA GLU A 297 -4.25 3.38 -8.43
C GLU A 297 -3.54 2.75 -7.22
N PRO A 298 -4.05 1.65 -6.63
CA PRO A 298 -3.33 0.94 -5.59
C PRO A 298 -1.93 0.52 -6.05
N TYR A 299 -0.91 0.97 -5.33
CA TYR A 299 0.51 0.74 -5.66
C TYR A 299 0.92 -0.74 -5.65
N ASP A 300 0.20 -1.58 -4.92
CA ASP A 300 0.45 -3.02 -4.82
C ASP A 300 -0.04 -3.83 -6.04
N GLY A 301 -0.58 -3.14 -7.06
CA GLY A 301 -0.94 -3.72 -8.35
C GLY A 301 -2.13 -4.66 -8.29
N ASN A 302 -2.47 -5.27 -9.44
CA ASN A 302 -3.58 -6.23 -9.54
C ASN A 302 -3.27 -7.36 -10.53
N THR A 303 -3.62 -8.60 -10.16
CA THR A 303 -3.56 -9.80 -11.02
C THR A 303 -4.93 -10.43 -11.27
N ARG A 304 -5.96 -9.98 -10.55
CA ARG A 304 -7.31 -10.57 -10.54
C ARG A 304 -8.24 -9.93 -11.56
N PHE A 305 -8.08 -8.64 -11.83
CA PHE A 305 -8.95 -7.89 -12.74
C PHE A 305 -8.15 -7.12 -13.78
N PHE A 306 -8.75 -6.93 -14.95
CA PHE A 306 -8.20 -6.11 -16.01
C PHE A 306 -8.07 -4.65 -15.55
N LYS A 307 -6.88 -4.06 -15.72
CA LYS A 307 -6.61 -2.66 -15.40
C LYS A 307 -6.81 -1.82 -16.66
N SER A 308 -7.92 -1.09 -16.72
CA SER A 308 -8.29 -0.25 -17.86
C SER A 308 -7.69 1.15 -17.82
N THR A 309 -6.96 1.52 -16.77
CA THR A 309 -6.56 2.91 -16.49
C THR A 309 -5.67 3.50 -17.58
N LEU A 310 -4.70 2.75 -18.11
CA LEU A 310 -3.87 3.18 -19.24
C LEU A 310 -4.70 3.39 -20.52
N PHE A 311 -5.66 2.51 -20.78
CA PHE A 311 -6.58 2.66 -21.92
C PHE A 311 -7.45 3.91 -21.77
N VAL A 312 -7.99 4.15 -20.58
CA VAL A 312 -8.79 5.35 -20.29
C VAL A 312 -7.93 6.61 -20.45
N ALA A 313 -6.69 6.62 -19.95
CA ALA A 313 -5.76 7.74 -20.13
C ALA A 313 -5.50 8.04 -21.62
N ALA A 314 -5.24 7.01 -22.42
CA ALA A 314 -5.05 7.16 -23.87
C ALA A 314 -6.31 7.70 -24.57
N VAL A 315 -7.50 7.19 -24.22
CA VAL A 315 -8.77 7.69 -24.77
C VAL A 315 -8.98 9.16 -24.40
N ARG A 316 -8.70 9.55 -23.16
CA ARG A 316 -8.80 10.94 -22.72
C ARG A 316 -7.84 11.87 -23.47
N ALA A 317 -6.61 11.43 -23.69
CA ALA A 317 -5.65 12.17 -24.51
C ALA A 317 -6.20 12.44 -25.92
N CYS A 318 -6.86 11.46 -26.56
CA CYS A 318 -7.51 11.68 -27.85
C CYS A 318 -8.65 12.72 -27.84
N TYR A 319 -9.21 13.03 -26.68
CA TYR A 319 -10.20 14.09 -26.50
C TYR A 319 -9.58 15.43 -26.04
N GLY A 320 -8.24 15.53 -26.01
CA GLY A 320 -7.52 16.72 -25.54
C GLY A 320 -7.56 16.90 -24.02
N GLU A 321 -7.81 15.83 -23.26
CA GLU A 321 -7.89 15.87 -21.79
C GLU A 321 -6.71 15.15 -21.15
N SER A 322 -5.81 15.91 -20.52
CA SER A 322 -4.55 15.36 -20.01
C SER A 322 -4.72 14.52 -18.74
N SER A 323 -3.91 13.47 -18.62
CA SER A 323 -3.94 12.54 -17.48
C SER A 323 -2.56 12.28 -16.88
N LEU A 324 -2.45 12.35 -15.55
CA LEU A 324 -1.26 11.96 -14.80
C LEU A 324 -1.53 10.67 -14.04
N LEU A 325 -0.67 9.67 -14.26
CA LEU A 325 -0.65 8.43 -13.49
C LEU A 325 0.62 8.41 -12.65
N HIS A 326 0.56 7.72 -11.51
CA HIS A 326 1.72 7.51 -10.66
C HIS A 326 1.69 6.13 -10.03
N GLY A 327 2.86 5.63 -9.63
CA GLY A 327 2.96 4.31 -9.03
C GLY A 327 4.39 3.89 -8.73
N VAL A 328 4.53 2.61 -8.41
CA VAL A 328 5.81 1.95 -8.08
C VAL A 328 6.02 0.74 -8.99
N GLU A 329 7.28 0.31 -9.10
CA GLU A 329 7.60 -0.89 -9.88
C GLU A 329 7.04 -2.15 -9.23
N TRP A 330 7.10 -2.28 -7.90
CA TRP A 330 6.59 -3.42 -7.16
C TRP A 330 6.35 -3.06 -5.69
N MET A 331 5.27 -3.58 -5.10
CA MET A 331 4.92 -3.33 -3.70
C MET A 331 4.24 -4.56 -3.07
N PRO A 332 4.70 -5.04 -1.89
CA PRO A 332 4.02 -6.08 -1.13
C PRO A 332 2.73 -5.54 -0.49
N PRO A 333 1.82 -6.40 0.01
CA PRO A 333 1.89 -7.86 0.04
C PRO A 333 1.35 -8.52 -1.24
N LYS A 334 0.65 -7.77 -2.10
CA LYS A 334 0.02 -8.36 -3.30
C LYS A 334 1.01 -8.61 -4.42
N GLY A 335 1.99 -7.73 -4.62
CA GLY A 335 2.96 -7.85 -5.72
C GLY A 335 2.27 -8.05 -7.08
N GLY A 336 1.18 -7.31 -7.32
CA GLY A 336 0.42 -7.42 -8.55
C GLY A 336 1.06 -6.70 -9.73
N ILE A 337 0.37 -6.72 -10.88
CA ILE A 337 0.82 -5.98 -12.06
C ILE A 337 0.45 -4.50 -11.93
N THR A 338 1.43 -3.60 -12.05
CA THR A 338 1.26 -2.14 -11.96
C THR A 338 1.22 -1.48 -13.34
N GLU A 339 0.69 -0.27 -13.42
CA GLU A 339 0.72 0.58 -14.62
C GLU A 339 2.14 0.77 -15.15
N GLY A 340 3.09 1.01 -14.25
CA GLY A 340 4.51 1.13 -14.59
C GLY A 340 5.06 -0.14 -15.23
N GLN A 341 4.73 -1.32 -14.71
CA GLN A 341 5.16 -2.59 -15.32
C GLN A 341 4.56 -2.77 -16.74
N MET A 342 3.29 -2.46 -16.93
CA MET A 342 2.63 -2.55 -18.25
C MET A 342 3.24 -1.57 -19.26
N LEU A 343 3.47 -0.32 -18.86
CA LEU A 343 4.13 0.69 -19.69
C LEU A 343 5.55 0.28 -20.09
N LYS A 344 6.34 -0.20 -19.11
CA LYS A 344 7.69 -0.71 -19.35
C LYS A 344 7.68 -1.88 -20.33
N PHE A 345 6.71 -2.80 -20.19
CA PHE A 345 6.52 -3.93 -21.11
C PHE A 345 6.18 -3.46 -22.54
N MET A 346 5.40 -2.39 -22.69
CA MET A 346 5.11 -1.75 -23.98
C MET A 346 6.29 -0.97 -24.57
N GLY A 347 7.42 -0.87 -23.86
CA GLY A 347 8.62 -0.16 -24.30
C GLY A 347 8.68 1.32 -23.90
N ALA A 348 7.79 1.78 -23.02
CA ALA A 348 7.84 3.14 -22.51
C ALA A 348 8.94 3.31 -21.45
N ASN A 349 9.55 4.50 -21.39
CA ASN A 349 10.41 4.87 -20.27
C ASN A 349 9.53 5.26 -19.06
N VAL A 350 9.69 4.54 -17.95
CA VAL A 350 8.93 4.77 -16.70
C VAL A 350 9.71 5.54 -15.64
N ASN A 351 10.98 5.84 -15.91
CA ASN A 351 11.83 6.67 -15.06
C ASN A 351 12.01 8.02 -15.75
N LEU A 352 10.95 8.83 -15.67
CA LEU A 352 10.88 10.15 -16.30
C LEU A 352 11.07 11.24 -15.24
N PRO A 353 12.03 12.15 -15.43
CA PRO A 353 12.12 13.38 -14.65
C PRO A 353 10.82 14.18 -14.74
N LEU A 354 10.44 14.86 -13.66
CA LEU A 354 9.18 15.62 -13.57
C LEU A 354 9.00 16.65 -14.69
N MET A 355 10.08 17.28 -15.15
CA MET A 355 10.04 18.22 -16.28
C MET A 355 9.70 17.55 -17.62
N LEU A 356 10.12 16.31 -17.84
CA LEU A 356 9.75 15.57 -19.04
C LEU A 356 8.30 15.08 -18.94
N ALA A 357 7.85 14.65 -17.75
CA ALA A 357 6.45 14.32 -17.53
C ALA A 357 5.53 15.52 -17.82
N LYS A 358 5.90 16.73 -17.38
CA LYS A 358 5.22 17.99 -17.77
C LYS A 358 5.13 18.14 -19.29
N ASN A 359 6.24 17.98 -20.00
CA ASN A 359 6.24 18.16 -21.47
C ASN A 359 5.32 17.14 -22.17
N LEU A 360 5.25 15.89 -21.69
CA LEU A 360 4.33 14.88 -22.24
C LEU A 360 2.86 15.21 -21.95
N LEU A 361 2.58 15.83 -20.80
CA LEU A 361 1.23 16.26 -20.43
C LEU A 361 0.72 17.39 -21.33
N GLU A 362 1.62 18.28 -21.77
CA GLU A 362 1.34 19.43 -22.65
C GLU A 362 1.37 19.10 -24.14
N ASP A 363 1.91 17.94 -24.52
CA ASP A 363 1.96 17.49 -25.91
C ASP A 363 0.57 17.01 -26.37
N GLU A 364 -0.01 17.70 -27.35
CA GLU A 364 -1.34 17.39 -27.93
C GLU A 364 -1.38 16.00 -28.60
N ASP A 365 -0.23 15.46 -29.03
CA ASP A 365 -0.15 14.13 -29.63
C ASP A 365 -0.01 13.01 -28.57
N VAL A 366 0.29 13.35 -27.30
CA VAL A 366 0.50 12.38 -26.20
C VAL A 366 -0.57 12.49 -25.12
N GLY A 367 -0.72 13.65 -24.48
CA GLY A 367 -1.79 13.95 -23.51
C GLY A 367 -1.80 13.12 -22.21
N PHE A 368 -0.76 12.34 -21.89
CA PHE A 368 -0.65 11.71 -20.57
C PHE A 368 0.80 11.41 -20.17
N ALA A 369 1.04 11.30 -18.86
CA ALA A 369 2.34 10.92 -18.31
C ALA A 369 2.20 9.93 -17.15
N TYR A 370 3.23 9.12 -16.96
CA TYR A 370 3.42 8.27 -15.78
C TYR A 370 4.63 8.76 -15.00
N VAL A 371 4.46 8.96 -13.69
CA VAL A 371 5.55 9.34 -12.78
C VAL A 371 5.76 8.22 -11.77
N ASN A 372 6.97 7.67 -11.76
CA ASN A 372 7.39 6.72 -10.73
C ASN A 372 7.54 7.45 -9.40
N GLN A 373 7.10 6.86 -8.30
CA GLN A 373 7.27 7.45 -6.97
C GLN A 373 8.73 7.78 -6.67
N LYS A 374 9.70 7.00 -7.18
CA LYS A 374 11.14 7.32 -7.03
C LYS A 374 11.57 8.63 -7.69
N GLU A 375 10.85 9.09 -8.72
CA GLU A 375 11.09 10.38 -9.38
C GLU A 375 10.35 11.52 -8.68
N ALA A 376 9.20 11.23 -8.05
CA ALA A 376 8.40 12.22 -7.32
C ALA A 376 8.90 12.46 -5.88
N HIS A 377 9.40 11.42 -5.22
CA HIS A 377 9.90 11.43 -3.85
C HIS A 377 11.09 10.46 -3.74
N PRO A 378 12.31 10.86 -4.14
CA PRO A 378 13.49 9.99 -4.12
C PRO A 378 13.87 9.46 -2.73
N SER A 379 13.43 10.13 -1.66
CA SER A 379 13.70 9.72 -0.28
C SER A 379 12.86 8.53 0.23
N LEU A 380 11.85 8.10 -0.52
CA LEU A 380 10.98 6.96 -0.21
C LEU A 380 11.31 5.77 -1.13
#